data_AF-A0A1F4T8Z6-F1
#
_entry.id   AF-A0A1F4T8Z6-F1
#
_cell.length_a   1.000
_cell.length_b   1.000
_cell.length_c   1.000
_cell.angle_alpha   90.00
_cell.angle_beta   90.00
_cell.angle_gamma   90.00
#
_symmetry.space_group_name_H-M   'P 1'
#
loop_
_entity.id
_entity.type
_entity.pdbx_description
1 polymer ?
#
loop_
_entity_poly.entity_id
_entity_poly.type
_entity_poly.pdbx_seq_one_letter_code
_entity_poly.pdbx_strand_id
1 'polypeptide(L)'
;MLNFSSTSPNEEQDYLIKSGFKVLARKPKAMVISRVDGKDHLGKLEADYLVSRDNHQFIVVVQQGEGALDPSDPIVRRRLVEFDRAFNCHGLVFFNPHESQLQVVSFRFVREKGWLDLFFQFLMFGLAIAVVAGIIWLMIHIKMF
;
A
#
# COMPACT_ATOMS: atom_id res chain seq x y z
N MET A 1 0.28 15.48 18.45
CA MET A 1 -0.19 15.45 17.06
C MET A 1 0.89 16.09 16.21
N LEU A 2 1.38 15.42 15.14
CA LEU A 2 2.25 16.07 14.15
C LEU A 2 1.37 17.05 13.33
N ASN A 3 1.86 18.26 13.02
CA ASN A 3 0.98 19.41 12.78
C ASN A 3 1.17 20.16 11.44
N PHE A 4 0.03 20.60 10.88
CA PHE A 4 -0.42 20.68 9.46
C PHE A 4 0.34 21.45 8.33
N SER A 5 1.27 22.39 8.57
CA SER A 5 2.31 22.94 7.64
C SER A 5 3.04 24.18 8.22
N SER A 6 4.14 24.60 7.59
CA SER A 6 4.83 25.90 7.78
C SER A 6 5.32 26.57 6.48
N THR A 7 5.17 25.95 5.30
CA THR A 7 5.58 26.49 3.99
C THR A 7 4.37 27.04 3.23
N SER A 8 4.59 27.97 2.29
CA SER A 8 3.48 28.53 1.49
C SER A 8 2.90 27.47 0.54
N PRO A 9 1.57 27.20 0.54
CA PRO A 9 0.95 26.21 -0.35
C PRO A 9 1.13 26.48 -1.86
N ASN A 10 1.60 27.67 -2.23
CA ASN A 10 1.91 27.98 -3.62
C ASN A 10 3.32 27.51 -4.02
N GLU A 11 4.30 27.56 -3.11
CA GLU A 11 5.68 27.10 -3.36
C GLU A 11 5.72 25.57 -3.55
N GLU A 12 4.97 24.84 -2.73
CA GLU A 12 4.79 23.38 -2.83
C GLU A 12 4.19 22.99 -4.19
N GLN A 13 3.11 23.68 -4.61
CA GLN A 13 2.47 23.45 -5.91
C GLN A 13 3.42 23.79 -7.08
N ASP A 14 4.13 24.91 -7.01
CA ASP A 14 5.06 25.31 -8.07
C ASP A 14 6.21 24.30 -8.20
N TYR A 15 6.67 23.72 -7.10
CA TYR A 15 7.68 22.66 -7.11
C TYR A 15 7.15 21.36 -7.75
N LEU A 16 5.92 20.95 -7.43
CA LEU A 16 5.26 19.81 -8.06
C LEU A 16 5.09 20.01 -9.58
N ILE A 17 4.67 21.20 -10.01
CA ILE A 17 4.51 21.55 -11.43
C ILE A 17 5.85 21.53 -12.17
N LYS A 18 6.90 22.15 -11.60
CA LYS A 18 8.27 22.11 -12.15
C LYS A 18 8.83 20.68 -12.25
N SER A 19 8.38 19.80 -11.36
CA SER A 19 8.73 18.37 -11.32
C SER A 19 7.88 17.49 -12.25
N GLY A 20 7.11 18.10 -13.16
CA GLY A 20 6.33 17.43 -14.20
C GLY A 20 4.96 16.88 -13.74
N PHE A 21 4.47 17.27 -12.57
CA PHE A 21 3.13 16.88 -12.10
C PHE A 21 2.07 17.92 -12.47
N LYS A 22 0.93 17.45 -12.96
CA LYS A 22 -0.30 18.24 -13.07
C LYS A 22 -1.08 18.13 -11.76
N VAL A 23 -1.30 19.24 -11.05
CA VAL A 23 -2.19 19.27 -9.88
C VAL A 23 -3.64 19.11 -10.34
N LEU A 24 -4.35 18.13 -9.76
CA LEU A 24 -5.77 17.85 -10.01
C LEU A 24 -6.66 18.41 -8.90
N ALA A 25 -6.22 18.34 -7.65
CA ALA A 25 -6.92 18.93 -6.50
C ALA A 25 -5.94 19.31 -5.37
N ARG A 26 -6.29 20.34 -4.59
CA ARG A 26 -5.67 20.66 -3.29
C ARG A 26 -6.54 20.10 -2.16
N LYS A 27 -5.93 19.66 -1.06
CA LYS A 27 -6.58 19.10 0.13
C LYS A 27 -7.71 18.08 -0.17
N PRO A 28 -7.48 17.07 -1.05
CA PRO A 28 -8.48 16.05 -1.35
C PRO A 28 -8.82 15.22 -0.11
N LYS A 29 -10.07 14.77 0.00
CA LYS A 29 -10.60 14.05 1.17
C LYS A 29 -11.07 12.65 0.81
N ALA A 30 -10.59 11.67 1.57
CA ALA A 30 -11.11 10.31 1.58
C ALA A 30 -11.97 10.09 2.84
N MET A 31 -13.06 9.36 2.68
CA MET A 31 -13.94 8.95 3.78
C MET A 31 -13.49 7.56 4.27
N VAL A 32 -13.31 7.41 5.58
CA VAL A 32 -12.98 6.12 6.20
C VAL A 32 -14.12 5.74 7.12
N ILE A 33 -14.66 4.52 6.97
CA ILE A 33 -15.71 3.99 7.86
C ILE A 33 -15.07 2.90 8.73
N SER A 34 -14.90 3.20 10.01
CA SER A 34 -14.36 2.26 11.00
C SER A 34 -15.51 1.65 11.78
N ARG A 35 -15.70 0.33 11.67
CA ARG A 35 -16.69 -0.40 12.49
C ARG A 35 -16.07 -0.83 13.82
N VAL A 36 -16.56 -0.29 14.92
CA VAL A 36 -16.12 -0.60 16.29
C VAL A 36 -17.34 -1.04 17.10
N ASP A 37 -17.27 -2.21 17.72
CA ASP A 37 -18.37 -2.80 18.52
C ASP A 37 -19.73 -2.79 17.79
N GLY A 38 -19.70 -3.09 16.49
CA GLY A 38 -20.87 -3.11 15.60
C GLY A 38 -21.38 -1.73 15.14
N LYS A 39 -20.77 -0.63 15.56
CA LYS A 39 -21.15 0.75 15.20
C LYS A 39 -20.19 1.34 14.17
N ASP A 40 -20.73 2.06 13.21
CA ASP A 40 -19.94 2.71 12.16
C ASP A 40 -19.51 4.11 12.59
N HIS A 41 -18.20 4.36 12.56
CA HIS A 41 -17.57 5.63 12.89
C HIS A 41 -16.97 6.26 11.63
N LEU A 42 -17.42 7.46 11.30
CA LEU A 42 -17.04 8.18 10.08
C LEU A 42 -15.79 9.04 10.31
N GLY A 43 -14.65 8.58 9.81
CA GLY A 43 -13.40 9.34 9.71
C GLY A 43 -13.26 10.09 8.38
N LYS A 44 -12.40 11.11 8.39
CA LYS A 44 -11.95 11.82 7.18
C LYS A 44 -10.43 11.86 7.16
N LEU A 45 -9.84 11.43 6.05
CA LEU A 45 -8.42 11.56 5.78
C LEU A 45 -8.22 12.63 4.71
N GLU A 46 -7.31 13.58 4.94
CA GLU A 46 -7.01 14.70 4.04
C GLU A 46 -5.54 14.60 3.62
N ALA A 47 -5.29 14.44 2.31
CA ALA A 47 -3.93 14.52 1.76
C ALA A 47 -3.63 15.97 1.32
N ASP A 48 -2.40 16.29 0.94
CA ASP A 48 -2.06 17.68 0.60
C ASP A 48 -2.48 18.04 -0.83
N TYR A 49 -2.18 17.15 -1.78
CA TYR A 49 -2.55 17.32 -3.19
C TYR A 49 -2.96 15.97 -3.81
N LEU A 50 -3.84 16.02 -4.80
CA LEU A 50 -3.99 14.97 -5.81
C LEU A 50 -3.32 15.48 -7.08
N VAL A 51 -2.41 14.69 -7.64
CA VAL A 51 -1.63 15.05 -8.83
C VAL A 51 -1.66 13.94 -9.87
N SER A 52 -1.26 14.24 -11.10
CA SER A 52 -1.06 13.25 -12.15
C SER A 52 0.20 13.52 -12.95
N ARG A 53 0.86 12.43 -13.37
CA ARG A 53 1.99 12.42 -14.30
C ARG A 53 1.87 11.16 -15.16
N ASP A 54 2.12 11.28 -16.46
CA ASP A 54 2.05 10.16 -17.42
C ASP A 54 0.72 9.36 -17.34
N ASN A 55 -0.40 10.07 -17.22
CA ASN A 55 -1.76 9.53 -17.03
C ASN A 55 -1.98 8.69 -15.74
N HIS A 56 -0.96 8.54 -14.89
CA HIS A 56 -1.08 7.94 -13.56
C HIS A 56 -1.48 9.02 -12.54
N GLN A 57 -2.29 8.65 -11.56
CA GLN A 57 -2.71 9.54 -10.45
C GLN A 57 -1.98 9.18 -9.17
N PHE A 58 -1.50 10.20 -8.46
CA PHE A 58 -0.78 10.07 -7.21
C PHE A 58 -1.36 11.04 -6.18
N ILE A 59 -1.41 10.63 -4.92
CA ILE A 59 -1.59 11.56 -3.81
C ILE A 59 -0.23 12.07 -3.32
N VAL A 60 -0.17 13.35 -2.96
CA VAL A 60 1.00 13.96 -2.33
C VAL A 60 0.75 14.10 -0.83
N VAL A 61 1.72 13.65 -0.04
CA VAL A 61 1.79 13.91 1.41
C VAL A 61 3.07 14.70 1.66
N VAL A 62 2.92 15.90 2.20
CA VAL A 62 4.04 16.81 2.48
C VAL A 62 4.60 16.52 3.88
N GLN A 63 5.90 16.33 3.95
CA GLN A 63 6.65 16.19 5.20
C GLN A 63 6.76 17.54 5.91
N GLN A 64 6.70 17.54 7.24
CA GLN A 64 6.66 18.75 8.04
C GLN A 64 7.46 18.62 9.33
N GLY A 65 7.98 19.75 9.79
CA GLY A 65 9.03 19.80 10.80
C GLY A 65 10.42 19.68 10.16
N GLU A 66 11.43 20.14 10.89
CA GLU A 66 12.82 20.15 10.43
C GLU A 66 13.46 18.75 10.48
N GLY A 67 14.35 18.47 9.53
CA GLY A 67 15.09 17.21 9.38
C GLY A 67 14.44 16.24 8.38
N ALA A 68 15.23 15.39 7.70
CA ALA A 68 14.71 14.35 6.82
C ALA A 68 13.95 13.28 7.61
N LEU A 69 12.68 13.04 7.26
CA LEU A 69 11.97 11.84 7.69
C LEU A 69 12.01 10.80 6.58
N ASP A 70 12.61 9.65 6.85
CA ASP A 70 12.62 8.53 5.92
C ASP A 70 11.20 7.95 5.75
N PRO A 71 10.64 7.82 4.52
CA PRO A 71 9.39 7.10 4.28
C PRO A 71 9.39 5.65 4.78
N SER A 72 10.57 5.06 4.99
CA SER A 72 10.75 3.74 5.57
C SER A 72 10.56 3.70 7.09
N ASP A 73 10.62 4.82 7.81
CA ASP A 73 10.40 4.89 9.27
C ASP A 73 9.04 4.31 9.67
N PRO A 74 8.93 3.47 10.73
CA PRO A 74 7.66 2.82 11.09
C PRO A 74 6.46 3.76 11.32
N ILE A 75 6.67 4.97 11.84
CA ILE A 75 5.62 5.94 12.13
C ILE A 75 5.15 6.60 10.83
N VAL A 76 6.11 7.04 10.00
CA VAL A 76 5.84 7.65 8.68
C VAL A 76 5.16 6.62 7.78
N ARG A 77 5.80 5.45 7.62
CA ARG A 77 5.32 4.32 6.82
C ARG A 77 3.90 3.90 7.17
N ARG A 78 3.54 3.82 8.46
CA ARG A 78 2.18 3.49 8.90
C ARG A 78 1.15 4.48 8.35
N ARG A 79 1.45 5.78 8.38
CA ARG A 79 0.56 6.83 7.87
C ARG A 79 0.52 6.86 6.34
N LEU A 80 1.65 6.65 5.67
CA LEU A 80 1.68 6.54 4.21
C LEU A 80 0.88 5.33 3.69
N VAL A 81 0.86 4.22 4.44
CA VAL A 81 -0.01 3.07 4.17
C VAL A 81 -1.50 3.41 4.35
N GLU A 82 -1.86 4.19 5.37
CA GLU A 82 -3.24 4.67 5.56
C GLU A 82 -3.72 5.50 4.35
N PHE A 83 -2.87 6.40 3.86
CA PHE A 83 -3.09 7.21 2.67
C PHE A 83 -3.20 6.37 1.38
N ASP A 84 -2.29 5.42 1.15
CA ASP A 84 -2.31 4.48 0.03
C ASP A 84 -3.61 3.69 -0.04
N ARG A 85 -4.08 3.17 1.11
CA ARG A 85 -5.35 2.42 1.20
C ARG A 85 -6.58 3.29 0.99
N ALA A 86 -6.58 4.53 1.47
CA ALA A 86 -7.76 5.39 1.48
C ALA A 86 -8.06 6.08 0.13
N PHE A 87 -7.02 6.42 -0.64
CA PHE A 87 -7.19 7.21 -1.88
C PHE A 87 -7.16 6.40 -3.18
N ASN A 88 -6.87 5.09 -3.14
CA ASN A 88 -6.90 4.17 -4.28
C ASN A 88 -6.23 4.72 -5.56
N CYS A 89 -5.07 5.35 -5.39
CA CYS A 89 -4.26 5.93 -6.46
C CYS A 89 -3.20 4.95 -6.96
N HIS A 90 -2.48 5.31 -8.02
CA HIS A 90 -1.42 4.46 -8.61
C HIS A 90 -0.14 4.44 -7.75
N GLY A 91 -0.03 5.38 -6.81
CA GLY A 91 1.03 5.45 -5.82
C GLY A 91 0.92 6.71 -4.98
N LEU A 92 1.91 6.91 -4.11
CA LEU A 92 2.03 8.07 -3.23
C LEU A 92 3.31 8.83 -3.57
N VAL A 93 3.27 10.16 -3.47
CA VAL A 93 4.45 11.03 -3.55
C VAL A 93 4.66 11.65 -2.18
N PHE A 94 5.78 11.33 -1.55
CA PHE A 94 6.23 11.97 -0.32
C PHE A 94 7.11 13.16 -0.69
N PHE A 95 6.73 14.35 -0.23
CA PHE A 95 7.44 15.59 -0.55
C PHE A 95 8.10 16.17 0.70
N ASN A 96 9.43 16.25 0.72
CA ASN A 96 10.17 17.03 1.72
C ASN A 96 10.47 18.43 1.15
N PRO A 97 9.80 19.51 1.62
CA PRO A 97 10.05 20.86 1.13
C PRO A 97 11.40 21.41 1.59
N HIS A 98 11.92 21.00 2.76
CA HIS A 98 13.20 21.49 3.30
C HIS A 98 14.40 21.05 2.45
N GLU A 99 14.35 19.82 1.91
CA GLU A 99 15.40 19.27 1.05
C GLU A 99 15.04 19.30 -0.45
N SER A 100 13.88 19.88 -0.79
CA SER A 100 13.31 19.88 -2.14
C SER A 100 13.27 18.47 -2.77
N GLN A 101 12.89 17.46 -2.00
CA GLN A 101 12.95 16.06 -2.42
C GLN A 101 11.55 15.48 -2.63
N LEU A 102 11.29 14.95 -3.83
CA LEU A 102 10.09 14.18 -4.16
C LEU A 102 10.43 12.70 -4.26
N GLN A 103 9.90 11.88 -3.36
CA GLN A 103 10.06 10.43 -3.38
C GLN A 103 8.74 9.76 -3.77
N VAL A 104 8.75 8.90 -4.79
CA VAL A 104 7.59 8.07 -5.13
C VAL A 104 7.61 6.83 -4.25
N VAL A 105 6.59 6.68 -3.40
CA VAL A 105 6.44 5.58 -2.46
C VAL A 105 5.39 4.61 -2.98
N SER A 106 5.74 3.32 -2.97
CA SER A 106 4.83 2.23 -3.35
C SER A 106 4.95 1.09 -2.34
N PHE A 107 3.83 0.46 -1.99
CA PHE A 107 3.78 -0.60 -0.99
C PHE A 107 3.53 -1.96 -1.62
N ARG A 108 4.34 -2.96 -1.22
CA ARG A 108 4.11 -4.38 -1.51
C ARG A 108 3.92 -5.14 -0.21
N PHE A 109 2.70 -5.61 0.03
CA PHE A 109 2.36 -6.38 1.23
C PHE A 109 2.65 -7.85 0.97
N VAL A 110 3.84 -8.31 1.36
CA VAL A 110 4.18 -9.74 1.36
C VAL A 110 3.44 -10.39 2.51
N ARG A 111 2.56 -11.35 2.23
CA ARG A 111 1.94 -12.18 3.27
C ARG A 111 2.93 -13.28 3.65
N GLU A 112 3.33 -13.33 4.91
CA GLU A 112 4.06 -14.51 5.42
C GLU A 112 3.16 -15.74 5.25
N LYS A 113 3.71 -16.80 4.64
CA LYS A 113 3.03 -18.09 4.56
C LYS A 113 3.07 -18.71 5.95
N GLY A 114 1.91 -18.90 6.56
CA GLY A 114 1.83 -19.53 7.88
C GLY A 114 2.32 -20.98 7.82
N TRP A 115 2.75 -21.53 8.95
CA TRP A 115 3.08 -22.95 9.05
C TRP A 115 1.93 -23.86 8.61
N LEU A 116 0.68 -23.43 8.81
CA LEU A 116 -0.52 -24.07 8.27
C LEU A 116 -0.55 -24.13 6.73
N ASP A 117 -0.18 -23.06 6.02
CA ASP A 117 -0.10 -23.06 4.54
C ASP A 117 0.92 -24.11 4.07
N LEU A 118 2.06 -24.23 4.76
CA LEU A 118 3.07 -25.26 4.49
C LEU A 118 2.55 -26.67 4.83
N PHE A 119 1.90 -26.85 5.99
CA PHE A 119 1.33 -28.13 6.41
C PHE A 119 0.28 -28.64 5.41
N PHE A 120 -0.65 -27.78 4.97
CA PHE A 120 -1.63 -28.13 3.95
C PHE A 120 -0.98 -28.43 2.60
N GLN A 121 0.09 -27.71 2.22
CA GLN A 121 0.87 -28.01 1.02
C GLN A 121 1.50 -29.42 1.11
N PHE A 122 2.16 -29.77 2.22
CA PHE A 122 2.73 -31.11 2.42
C PHE A 122 1.66 -32.22 2.47
N LEU A 123 0.52 -31.96 3.14
CA LEU A 123 -0.61 -32.89 3.19
C LEU A 123 -1.18 -33.17 1.79
N MET A 124 -1.34 -32.14 0.96
CA MET A 124 -1.80 -32.29 -0.44
C MET A 124 -0.80 -33.05 -1.31
N PHE A 125 0.51 -32.79 -1.17
CA PHE A 125 1.54 -33.58 -1.85
C PHE A 125 1.51 -35.05 -1.42
N GLY A 126 1.39 -35.33 -0.11
CA GLY A 126 1.26 -36.69 0.41
C GLY A 126 0.01 -37.41 -0.10
N LEU A 127 -1.14 -36.72 -0.12
CA LEU A 127 -2.39 -37.26 -0.67
C LEU A 127 -2.27 -37.57 -2.16
N ALA A 128 -1.68 -36.67 -2.95
CA ALA A 128 -1.47 -36.90 -4.38
C ALA A 128 -0.58 -38.12 -4.65
N ILE A 129 0.51 -38.28 -3.90
CA ILE A 129 1.39 -39.47 -3.97
C ILE A 129 0.61 -40.74 -3.60
N ALA A 130 -0.18 -40.70 -2.52
CA ALA A 130 -1.00 -41.85 -2.08
C ALA A 130 -2.05 -42.26 -3.12
N VAL A 131 -2.70 -41.29 -3.79
CA VAL A 131 -3.66 -41.54 -4.87
C VAL A 131 -2.95 -42.17 -6.08
N VAL A 132 -1.81 -41.62 -6.52
CA VAL A 132 -1.04 -42.18 -7.64
C VAL A 132 -0.55 -43.61 -7.33
N ALA A 133 -0.01 -43.84 -6.13
CA ALA A 133 0.42 -45.17 -5.69
C ALA A 133 -0.76 -46.16 -5.62
N GLY A 134 -1.93 -45.72 -5.14
CA GLY A 134 -3.15 -46.51 -5.12
C GLY A 134 -3.66 -46.88 -6.51
N ILE A 135 -3.61 -45.96 -7.47
CA ILE A 135 -3.95 -46.22 -8.89
C ILE A 135 -2.98 -47.24 -9.50
N ILE A 136 -1.67 -47.08 -9.30
CA ILE A 136 -0.66 -48.02 -9.81
C ILE A 136 -0.87 -49.42 -9.20
N TRP A 137 -1.10 -49.51 -7.88
CA TRP A 137 -1.37 -50.77 -7.20
C TRP A 137 -2.65 -51.43 -7.73
N LEU A 138 -3.71 -50.66 -7.94
CA LEU A 138 -4.96 -51.15 -8.53
C LEU A 138 -4.76 -51.67 -9.96
N MET A 139 -3.99 -50.97 -10.80
CA MET A 139 -3.67 -51.41 -12.16
C MET A 139 -2.90 -52.74 -12.18
N ILE A 140 -1.94 -52.92 -11.27
CA ILE A 140 -1.19 -54.18 -11.11
C ILE A 140 -2.14 -55.30 -10.65
N HIS A 141 -2.99 -55.04 -9.64
CA HIS A 141 -3.83 -56.07 -9.05
C HIS A 141 -4.96 -56.55 -9.99
N ILE A 142 -5.47 -55.67 -10.86
CA ILE A 142 -6.49 -56.00 -11.87
C ILE A 142 -5.94 -56.88 -13.01
N LYS A 143 -4.61 -57.12 -13.09
CA LYS A 143 -3.96 -57.82 -14.20
C LYS A 143 -4.25 -57.18 -15.57
N MET A 144 -4.03 -55.87 -15.68
CA MET A 144 -3.87 -55.22 -16.99
C MET A 144 -2.45 -55.39 -17.57
N PHE A 145 -1.73 -56.42 -17.11
CA PHE A 145 -0.52 -57.02 -17.69
C PHE A 145 -0.43 -58.49 -17.24
#